data_AF-A0AAD5A1U1-F1
#
_entry.id   AF-A0AAD5A1U1-F1
#
_cell.length_a   1.000
_cell.length_b   1.000
_cell.length_c   1.000
_cell.angle_alpha   90.00
_cell.angle_beta   90.00
_cell.angle_gamma   90.00
#
_symmetry.space_group_name_H-M   'P 1'
#
loop_
_entity.id
_entity.type
_entity.pdbx_description
1 polymer ?
#
loop_
_entity_poly.entity_id
_entity_poly.type
_entity_poly.pdbx_seq_one_letter_code
_entity_poly.pdbx_strand_id
1 'polypeptide(L)'
;GDARSYSYVCGVTSKEAPHWDSLMFLARLIPRICHTINRVVYVFGSHVKEPPTDITPTFLTTGVLSTLRQADFVAHSILRES
;
A
#
# COMPACT_ATOMS: atom_id res chain seq x y z
N GLY A 1 11.35 12.21 16.64
CA GLY A 1 10.25 11.27 16.35
C GLY A 1 10.53 10.06 17.17
N ASP A 2 9.98 10.05 18.39
CA ASP A 2 10.57 9.28 19.49
C ASP A 2 9.66 8.13 19.95
N ALA A 3 8.49 7.99 19.33
CA ALA A 3 7.51 6.96 19.62
C ALA A 3 6.99 6.34 18.33
N ARG A 4 6.70 5.03 18.38
CA ARG A 4 5.95 4.33 17.32
C ARG A 4 4.50 4.81 17.34
N SER A 5 3.95 5.13 16.17
CA SER A 5 2.53 5.49 16.02
C SER A 5 1.81 4.49 15.10
N TYR A 6 0.53 4.26 15.38
CA TYR A 6 -0.40 3.54 14.50
C TYR A 6 -1.36 4.57 13.92
N SER A 7 -1.30 4.76 12.60
CA SER A 7 -2.08 5.80 11.91
C SER A 7 -2.42 5.37 10.48
N TYR A 8 -3.18 6.22 9.77
CA TYR A 8 -3.74 5.92 8.47
C TYR A 8 -2.72 5.71 7.35
N VAL A 9 -3.19 5.04 6.29
CA VAL A 9 -2.48 4.87 5.02
C VAL A 9 -3.22 5.65 3.94
N CYS A 10 -2.48 6.37 3.10
CA CYS A 10 -3.01 7.06 1.94
C CYS A 10 -2.80 6.23 0.67
N GLY A 11 -3.89 5.87 -0.02
CA GLY A 11 -3.84 5.20 -1.31
C GLY A 11 -3.90 6.20 -2.46
N VAL A 12 -2.93 6.14 -3.37
CA VAL A 12 -2.89 6.95 -4.59
C VAL A 12 -3.17 6.06 -5.79
N THR A 13 -4.02 6.52 -6.70
CA THR A 13 -4.30 5.85 -7.98
C THR A 13 -4.18 6.86 -9.12
N SER A 14 -3.82 6.40 -10.32
CA SER A 14 -3.84 7.22 -11.53
C SER A 14 -4.67 6.55 -12.62
N LYS A 15 -5.23 7.36 -13.52
CA LYS A 15 -5.89 6.86 -14.73
C LYS A 15 -4.88 6.43 -15.79
N GLU A 16 -3.73 7.07 -15.79
CA GLU A 16 -2.62 6.85 -16.72
C GLU A 16 -1.49 6.06 -16.04
N ALA A 17 -0.46 5.74 -16.82
CA ALA A 17 0.72 5.04 -16.33
C ALA A 17 1.36 5.78 -15.14
N PRO A 18 1.80 5.06 -14.09
CA PRO A 18 2.34 5.68 -12.90
C PRO A 18 3.68 6.38 -13.20
N HIS A 19 3.76 7.67 -12.89
CA HIS A 19 5.02 8.40 -12.89
C HIS A 19 5.72 8.26 -11.54
N TRP A 20 6.67 7.33 -11.44
CA TRP A 20 7.28 6.92 -10.18
C TRP A 20 7.97 8.05 -9.41
N ASP A 21 8.63 8.98 -10.09
CA ASP A 21 9.30 10.10 -9.44
C ASP A 21 8.31 11.06 -8.76
N SER A 22 7.19 11.35 -9.45
CA SER A 22 6.12 12.17 -8.88
C SER A 22 5.43 11.47 -7.71
N LEU A 23 5.21 10.16 -7.82
CA LEU A 23 4.63 9.37 -6.73
C LEU A 23 5.56 9.32 -5.51
N MET A 24 6.87 9.17 -5.72
CA MET A 24 7.87 9.20 -4.65
C MET A 24 7.94 10.58 -3.98
N PHE A 25 7.81 11.66 -4.76
CA PHE A 25 7.70 13.02 -4.21
C PHE A 25 6.46 13.16 -3.31
N LEU A 26 5.28 12.75 -3.81
CA LEU A 26 4.04 12.77 -3.03
C LEU A 26 4.13 11.90 -1.77
N ALA A 27 4.75 10.73 -1.87
CA ALA A 27 4.94 9.82 -0.74
C ALA A 27 5.78 10.42 0.40
N ARG A 28 6.68 11.36 0.08
CA ARG A 28 7.47 12.10 1.07
C ARG A 28 6.78 13.37 1.55
N LEU A 29 6.00 14.02 0.68
CA LEU A 29 5.33 15.28 1.00
C LEU A 29 4.12 15.08 1.92
N ILE A 30 3.25 14.11 1.62
CA ILE A 30 1.99 13.91 2.33
C ILE A 30 2.19 13.67 3.84
N PRO A 31 3.08 12.76 4.30
CA PRO A 31 3.31 12.54 5.73
C PRO A 31 3.92 13.75 6.46
N ARG A 32 4.59 14.66 5.73
CA ARG A 32 5.15 15.89 6.31
C ARG A 32 4.08 16.94 6.59
N ILE A 33 3.03 16.99 5.77
CA ILE A 33 1.92 17.94 5.91
C ILE A 33 0.83 17.35 6.83
N CYS A 34 0.57 16.05 6.70
CA CYS A 34 -0.49 15.33 7.40
C CYS A 34 0.11 14.27 8.32
N HIS A 35 0.35 14.63 9.58
CA HIS A 35 0.95 13.73 10.57
C HIS A 35 0.07 12.54 10.98
N THR A 36 -1.20 12.49 10.53
CA THR A 36 -2.08 11.32 10.71
C THR A 36 -1.90 10.27 9.61
N ILE A 37 -1.06 10.52 8.59
CA ILE A 37 -0.75 9.53 7.55
C ILE A 37 0.68 9.05 7.76
N ASN A 38 0.82 7.75 8.02
CA ASN A 38 2.13 7.13 8.26
C ASN A 38 2.78 6.61 6.96
N ARG A 39 1.96 6.21 5.98
CA ARG A 39 2.43 5.60 4.72
C ARG A 39 1.57 6.04 3.55
N VAL A 40 2.20 6.19 2.39
CA VAL A 40 1.54 6.44 1.11
C VAL A 40 1.85 5.24 0.20
N VAL A 41 0.81 4.66 -0.41
CA VAL A 41 0.92 3.49 -1.28
C VAL A 41 0.27 3.77 -2.63
N TYR A 42 0.86 3.24 -3.70
CA TYR A 42 0.24 3.27 -5.02
C TYR A 42 -0.60 2.02 -5.23
N VAL A 43 -1.87 2.19 -5.57
CA VAL A 43 -2.80 1.08 -5.84
C VAL A 43 -2.81 0.82 -7.34
N PHE A 44 -2.29 -0.33 -7.74
CA PHE A 44 -2.26 -0.76 -9.13
C PHE A 44 -3.66 -1.13 -9.63
N GLY A 45 -3.95 -0.83 -10.90
CA GLY A 45 -5.20 -1.19 -11.57
C GLY A 45 -5.99 0.03 -12.04
N SER A 46 -7.30 -0.12 -12.11
CA SER A 46 -8.20 0.96 -12.52
C SER A 46 -8.27 2.06 -11.45
N HIS A 47 -8.54 3.29 -11.90
CA HIS A 47 -8.70 4.42 -11.01
C HIS A 47 -9.86 4.19 -10.03
N VAL A 48 -9.53 4.19 -8.73
CA VAL A 48 -10.51 4.01 -7.65
C VAL A 48 -11.27 5.33 -7.47
N LYS A 49 -12.53 5.35 -7.92
CA LYS A 49 -13.41 6.52 -7.77
C LYS A 49 -13.98 6.62 -6.34
N GLU A 50 -14.32 5.48 -5.76
CA GLU A 50 -14.94 5.39 -4.45
C GLU A 50 -14.04 4.53 -3.56
N PRO A 51 -13.40 5.12 -2.54
CA PRO A 51 -12.55 4.36 -1.63
C PRO A 51 -13.42 3.41 -0.79
N PRO A 52 -12.93 2.20 -0.48
CA PRO A 52 -13.65 1.28 0.39
C PRO A 52 -13.80 1.89 1.79
N THR A 53 -15.02 1.86 2.31
CA THR A 53 -15.36 2.35 3.67
C THR A 53 -15.43 1.22 4.70
N ASP A 54 -15.49 -0.03 4.25
CA ASP A 54 -15.56 -1.22 5.08
C ASP A 54 -14.29 -2.08 4.94
N ILE A 55 -13.97 -2.82 6.01
CA ILE A 55 -12.77 -3.65 6.10
C ILE A 55 -13.21 -5.11 6.18
N THR A 56 -12.74 -5.93 5.24
CA THR A 56 -12.95 -7.38 5.28
C THR A 56 -12.35 -7.97 6.56
N PRO A 57 -13.14 -8.62 7.43
CA PRO A 57 -12.64 -9.20 8.67
C PRO A 57 -11.55 -10.24 8.39
N THR A 58 -10.31 -9.92 8.81
CA THR A 58 -9.13 -10.72 8.49
C THR A 58 -8.37 -11.04 9.77
N PHE A 59 -8.23 -12.32 10.08
CA PHE A 59 -7.50 -12.83 11.25
C PHE A 59 -6.40 -13.78 10.81
N LEU A 60 -5.50 -14.14 11.74
CA LEU A 60 -4.40 -15.08 11.50
C LEU A 60 -4.91 -16.53 11.45
N THR A 61 -5.69 -16.85 10.43
CA THR A 61 -6.18 -18.20 10.14
C THR A 61 -5.29 -18.88 9.10
N THR A 62 -5.30 -20.21 9.07
CA THR A 62 -4.49 -21.00 8.13
C THR A 62 -4.76 -20.64 6.67
N GLY A 63 -6.02 -20.37 6.31
CA GLY A 63 -6.41 -19.92 4.98
C GLY A 63 -5.79 -18.58 4.58
N VAL A 64 -5.94 -17.55 5.43
CA VAL A 64 -5.37 -16.21 5.18
C VAL A 64 -3.85 -16.27 5.08
N LEU A 65 -3.20 -17.02 5.98
CA LEU A 65 -1.75 -17.22 5.95
C LEU A 65 -1.29 -17.94 4.69
N SER A 66 -2.05 -18.92 4.19
CA SER A 66 -1.73 -19.61 2.93
C SER A 66 -1.74 -18.65 1.74
N THR A 67 -2.75 -17.78 1.64
CA THR A 67 -2.84 -16.77 0.58
C THR A 67 -1.65 -15.80 0.63
N LEU A 68 -1.30 -15.30 1.82
CA LEU A 68 -0.17 -14.39 1.97
C LEU A 68 1.17 -15.07 1.59
N ARG A 69 1.37 -16.32 2.01
CA ARG A 69 2.57 -17.11 1.65
C ARG A 69 2.72 -17.28 0.14
N GLN A 70 1.62 -17.52 -0.57
CA GLN A 70 1.65 -17.64 -2.03
C GLN A 70 2.01 -16.31 -2.69
N ALA A 71 1.41 -15.20 -2.25
CA ALA A 71 1.74 -13.88 -2.79
C ALA A 71 3.20 -13.50 -2.57
N ASP A 72 3.71 -13.76 -1.36
CA ASP A 72 5.11 -13.53 -1.00
C ASP A 72 6.08 -14.36 -1.84
N PHE A 73 5.78 -15.66 -2.02
CA PHE A 73 6.59 -16.56 -2.84
C PHE A 73 6.69 -16.07 -4.29
N VAL A 74 5.58 -15.68 -4.91
CA VAL A 74 5.57 -15.20 -6.31
C VAL A 74 6.38 -13.91 -6.44
N ALA A 75 6.17 -12.95 -5.54
CA ALA A 75 6.90 -11.67 -5.58
C ALA A 75 8.42 -11.86 -5.42
N HIS A 76 8.84 -12.68 -4.46
CA HIS A 76 10.26 -12.96 -4.23
C HIS A 76 10.90 -13.78 -5.33
N SER A 77 10.16 -14.71 -5.96
CA SER A 77 10.68 -15.50 -7.07
C SER A 77 11.02 -14.61 -8.27
N ILE A 78 10.09 -13.73 -8.66
CA ILE A 78 10.30 -12.77 -9.77
C ILE A 78 11.45 -11.81 -9.45
N LEU A 79 11.51 -11.27 -8.22
CA LEU A 79 12.57 -10.35 -7.81
C LEU A 79 13.95 -11.02 -7.84
N ARG A 80 14.03 -12.32 -7.54
CA ARG A 80 15.30 -13.07 -7.54
C ARG A 80 15.74 -13.48 -8.95
N GLU A 81 14.79 -13.65 -9.86
CA GLU A 81 15.05 -13.97 -11.28
C GLU A 81 15.43 -12.75 -12.13
N SER A 82 15.14 -11.53 -11.65
CA SER A 82 15.44 -10.25 -12.30
C SER A 82 16.85 -9.75 -11.98
#